data_AF-A0A846CTX3-F1
#
_entry.id   AF-A0A846CTX3-F1
#
_cell.length_a   1.000
_cell.length_b   1.000
_cell.length_c   1.000
_cell.angle_alpha   90.00
_cell.angle_beta   90.00
_cell.angle_gamma   90.00
#
_symmetry.space_group_name_H-M   'P 1'
#
loop_
_entity.id
_entity.type
_entity.pdbx_description
1 polymer ?
#
loop_
_entity_poly.entity_id
_entity_poly.type
_entity_poly.pdbx_seq_one_letter_code
_entity_poly.pdbx_strand_id
1 'polypeptide(L)'
;NGEVFDLAAVDILRDRERGVPRYNDFRELIGRGRVKSFEEITDNEKWVKELREVYQNNIDSVDLMVGMFAENPPKGFGFSDTAFRVFILMASRRLKSDRFFTEDYRAEIYTQFGLDWIDNNNMLTVLRRHYPSLSPALFGVENAFAPWRKVGI
;
A
#
# COMPACT_ATOMS: atom_id res chain seq x y z
N ASN A 1 -19.59 8.47 -23.03
CA ASN A 1 -18.49 8.47 -24.02
C ASN A 1 -17.25 7.98 -23.29
N GLY A 2 -16.89 6.70 -23.44
CA GLY A 2 -15.85 6.05 -22.63
C GLY A 2 -14.44 6.45 -23.07
N GLU A 3 -13.92 7.53 -22.50
CA GLU A 3 -12.54 7.96 -22.73
C GLU A 3 -11.54 6.97 -22.14
N VAL A 4 -10.45 6.73 -22.88
CA VAL A 4 -9.33 5.87 -22.47
C VAL A 4 -8.22 6.76 -21.92
N PHE A 5 -7.72 6.43 -20.74
CA PHE A 5 -6.64 7.16 -20.08
C PHE A 5 -5.45 6.26 -19.82
N ASP A 6 -4.25 6.81 -19.96
CA ASP A 6 -3.04 6.23 -19.40
C ASP A 6 -2.98 6.58 -17.90
N LEU A 7 -3.37 5.61 -17.06
CA LEU A 7 -3.43 5.83 -15.61
C LEU A 7 -2.04 6.09 -15.02
N ALA A 8 -0.97 5.47 -15.55
CA ALA A 8 0.38 5.66 -15.04
C ALA A 8 0.86 7.10 -15.29
N ALA A 9 0.61 7.64 -16.48
CA ALA A 9 0.90 9.04 -16.79
C ALA A 9 0.04 10.00 -15.95
N VAL A 10 -1.24 9.67 -15.75
CA VAL A 10 -2.17 10.49 -14.97
C VAL A 10 -1.78 10.55 -13.50
N ASP A 11 -1.33 9.46 -12.88
CA ASP A 11 -0.96 9.45 -11.47
C ASP A 11 0.30 10.29 -11.22
N ILE A 12 1.29 10.22 -12.11
CA ILE A 12 2.44 11.12 -12.12
C ILE A 12 2.00 12.59 -12.21
N LEU A 13 1.08 12.90 -13.13
CA LEU A 13 0.55 14.27 -13.29
C LEU A 13 -0.15 14.75 -12.03
N ARG A 14 -0.96 13.91 -11.39
CA ARG A 14 -1.75 14.27 -10.21
C ARG A 14 -0.89 14.57 -8.99
N ASP A 15 0.18 13.81 -8.76
CA ASP A 15 1.10 14.11 -7.66
C ASP A 15 1.72 15.50 -7.84
N ARG A 16 2.14 15.82 -9.07
CA ARG A 16 2.69 17.14 -9.44
C ARG A 16 1.65 18.25 -9.25
N GLU A 17 0.46 18.07 -9.81
CA GLU A 17 -0.64 19.05 -9.79
C GLU A 17 -1.09 19.37 -8.37
N ARG A 18 -1.14 18.35 -7.49
CA ARG A 18 -1.55 18.50 -6.09
C ARG A 18 -0.44 19.04 -5.19
N GLY A 19 0.75 19.32 -5.75
CA GLY A 19 1.89 19.82 -5.00
C GLY A 19 2.47 18.79 -4.04
N VAL A 20 2.27 17.49 -4.29
CA VAL A 20 2.94 16.46 -3.50
C VAL A 20 4.44 16.52 -3.82
N PRO A 21 5.32 16.61 -2.80
CA PRO A 21 6.76 16.74 -3.01
C PRO A 21 7.34 15.57 -3.81
N ARG A 22 8.39 15.87 -4.58
CA ARG A 22 9.20 14.87 -5.30
C ARG A 22 9.88 13.92 -4.33
N TYR A 23 10.38 12.81 -4.84
CA TYR A 23 10.89 11.71 -4.02
C TYR A 23 11.89 12.16 -2.95
N ASN A 24 12.92 12.94 -3.30
CA ASN A 24 13.94 13.38 -2.34
C ASN A 24 13.41 14.36 -1.30
N ASP A 25 12.60 15.35 -1.70
CA ASP A 25 11.96 16.29 -0.79
C ASP A 25 10.98 15.56 0.15
N PHE A 26 10.23 14.60 -0.38
CA PHE A 26 9.30 13.80 0.39
C PHE A 26 10.01 12.96 1.45
N ARG A 27 11.15 12.34 1.09
CA ARG A 27 12.00 11.61 2.04
C ARG A 27 12.43 12.50 3.20
N GLU A 28 12.90 13.71 2.90
CA GLU A 28 13.29 14.68 3.93
C GLU A 28 12.13 15.02 4.88
N LEU A 29 10.93 15.26 4.34
CA LEU A 29 9.73 15.55 5.13
C LEU A 29 9.32 14.42 6.09
N ILE A 30 9.57 13.15 5.71
CA ILE A 30 9.26 12.00 6.57
C ILE A 30 10.46 11.57 7.44
N GLY A 31 11.44 12.46 7.62
CA GLY A 31 12.60 12.23 8.48
C GLY A 31 13.60 11.22 7.90
N ARG A 32 13.66 11.09 6.58
CA ARG A 32 14.66 10.30 5.86
C ARG A 32 15.68 11.19 5.19
N GLY A 33 16.91 10.71 5.09
CA GLY A 33 17.93 11.39 4.29
C GLY A 33 17.58 11.36 2.80
N ARG A 34 17.89 12.47 2.12
CA ARG A 34 17.91 12.54 0.65
C ARG A 34 18.90 11.52 0.11
N VAL A 35 18.54 10.84 -0.98
CA VAL A 35 19.49 10.00 -1.72
C VAL A 35 20.37 10.89 -2.61
N LYS A 36 21.63 10.47 -2.80
CA LYS A 36 22.63 11.25 -3.55
C LYS A 36 22.93 10.68 -4.93
N SER A 37 22.48 9.46 -5.20
CA SER A 37 22.64 8.79 -6.50
C SER A 37 21.46 7.88 -6.79
N PHE A 38 21.31 7.46 -8.05
CA PHE A 38 20.25 6.54 -8.45
C PHE A 38 20.47 5.13 -7.89
N GLU A 39 21.72 4.74 -7.68
CA GLU A 39 22.13 3.47 -7.06
C GLU A 39 21.74 3.39 -5.57
N GLU A 40 21.53 4.51 -4.89
CA GLU A 40 20.98 4.53 -3.54
C GLU A 40 19.45 4.29 -3.51
N ILE A 41 18.76 4.39 -4.66
CA ILE A 41 17.33 4.06 -4.79
C ILE A 41 17.17 2.54 -4.99
N THR A 42 17.95 1.95 -5.89
CA THR A 42 17.80 0.55 -6.30
C THR A 42 19.13 -0.08 -6.72
N ASP A 43 19.25 -1.38 -6.51
CA ASP A 43 20.35 -2.22 -7.00
C ASP A 43 20.10 -2.75 -8.43
N ASN A 44 18.93 -2.46 -9.01
CA ASN A 44 18.62 -2.83 -10.38
C ASN A 44 19.33 -1.88 -11.38
N GLU A 45 20.44 -2.34 -11.95
CA GLU A 45 21.25 -1.57 -12.90
C GLU A 45 20.48 -1.08 -14.13
N LYS A 46 19.45 -1.83 -14.57
CA LYS A 46 18.60 -1.40 -15.69
C LYS A 46 17.79 -0.17 -15.30
N TRP A 47 17.14 -0.21 -14.13
CA TRP A 47 16.34 0.90 -13.63
C TRP A 47 17.22 2.13 -13.33
N VAL A 48 18.43 1.94 -12.81
CA VAL A 48 19.40 3.04 -12.63
C VAL A 48 19.66 3.77 -13.95
N LYS A 49 19.87 3.04 -15.06
CA LYS A 49 20.08 3.63 -16.39
C LYS A 49 18.84 4.37 -16.89
N GLU A 50 17.66 3.75 -16.77
CA GLU A 50 16.38 4.33 -17.19
C GLU A 50 16.04 5.60 -16.39
N LEU A 51 16.23 5.58 -15.07
CA LEU A 51 16.04 6.75 -14.22
C LEU A 51 16.99 7.88 -14.61
N ARG A 52 18.26 7.57 -14.87
CA ARG A 52 19.24 8.57 -15.28
C ARG A 52 18.86 9.23 -16.61
N GLU A 53 18.36 8.46 -17.56
CA GLU A 53 17.90 8.94 -18.86
C GLU A 53 16.64 9.83 -18.71
N VAL A 54 15.59 9.30 -18.08
CA VAL A 54 14.30 9.98 -17.93
C VAL A 54 14.43 11.28 -17.13
N TYR A 55 15.25 11.28 -16.08
CA TYR A 55 15.44 12.42 -15.19
C TYR A 55 16.65 13.28 -15.54
N GLN A 56 17.25 13.10 -16.73
CA GLN A 56 18.38 13.90 -17.22
C GLN A 56 19.53 13.99 -16.20
N ASN A 57 19.83 12.87 -15.55
CA ASN A 57 20.83 12.74 -14.51
C ASN A 57 20.58 13.60 -13.25
N ASN A 58 19.40 14.18 -13.08
CA ASN A 58 19.02 14.99 -11.92
C ASN A 58 18.20 14.15 -10.91
N ILE A 59 18.87 13.69 -9.85
CA ILE A 59 18.27 12.86 -8.80
C ILE A 59 17.10 13.54 -8.06
N ASP A 60 17.13 14.87 -7.90
CA ASP A 60 16.08 15.61 -7.18
C ASP A 60 14.80 15.79 -8.01
N SER A 61 14.84 15.48 -9.30
CA SER A 61 13.66 15.55 -10.17
C SER A 61 12.80 14.28 -10.17
N VAL A 62 13.26 13.21 -9.50
CA VAL A 62 12.55 11.92 -9.44
C VAL A 62 11.16 12.08 -8.82
N ASP A 63 10.14 11.63 -9.54
CA ASP A 63 8.75 11.63 -9.09
C ASP A 63 8.58 10.71 -7.88
N LEU A 64 7.71 11.09 -6.93
CA LEU A 64 7.52 10.33 -5.70
C LEU A 64 7.12 8.88 -5.98
N MET A 65 6.09 8.65 -6.80
CA MET A 65 5.63 7.31 -7.17
C MET A 65 6.74 6.47 -7.80
N VAL A 66 7.54 7.07 -8.70
CA VAL A 66 8.64 6.39 -9.39
C VAL A 66 9.73 6.00 -8.39
N GLY A 67 10.15 6.91 -7.53
CA GLY A 67 11.14 6.63 -6.49
C GLY A 67 10.65 5.54 -5.52
N MET A 68 9.40 5.61 -5.07
CA MET A 68 8.81 4.57 -4.20
C MET A 68 8.72 3.20 -4.88
N PHE A 69 8.47 3.12 -6.18
CA PHE A 69 8.44 1.82 -6.88
C PHE A 69 9.83 1.28 -7.21
N ALA A 70 10.81 2.17 -7.39
CA ALA A 70 12.19 1.77 -7.61
C ALA A 70 12.88 1.31 -6.31
N GLU A 71 12.48 1.83 -5.15
CA GLU A 71 13.06 1.44 -3.86
C GLU A 71 13.13 -0.09 -3.68
N ASN A 72 14.28 -0.57 -3.20
CA ASN A 72 14.42 -1.94 -2.73
C ASN A 72 13.71 -2.11 -1.37
N PRO A 73 12.57 -2.82 -1.31
CA PRO A 73 11.83 -2.94 -0.07
C PRO A 73 12.55 -3.84 0.93
N PRO A 74 12.40 -3.61 2.24
CA PRO A 74 12.87 -4.55 3.26
C PRO A 74 12.35 -5.97 3.03
N LYS A 75 13.13 -6.99 3.41
CA LYS A 75 12.74 -8.39 3.25
C LYS A 75 11.37 -8.66 3.88
N GLY A 76 10.44 -9.16 3.07
CA GLY A 76 9.07 -9.50 3.48
C GLY A 76 8.04 -8.36 3.31
N PHE A 77 8.46 -7.16 2.91
CA PHE A 77 7.54 -6.08 2.59
C PHE A 77 7.00 -6.19 1.16
N GLY A 78 5.74 -5.77 0.97
CA GLY A 78 5.11 -5.68 -0.35
C GLY A 78 5.27 -4.31 -1.03
N PHE A 79 5.90 -3.34 -0.37
CA PHE A 79 6.10 -1.97 -0.87
C PHE A 79 7.25 -1.27 -0.12
N SER A 80 7.60 -0.07 -0.57
CA SER A 80 8.78 0.67 -0.15
C SER A 80 8.80 1.16 1.30
N ASP A 81 9.99 1.43 1.84
CA ASP A 81 10.15 1.98 3.19
C ASP A 81 9.56 3.39 3.28
N THR A 82 9.72 4.19 2.22
CA THR A 82 9.14 5.54 2.14
C THR A 82 7.61 5.50 2.25
N ALA A 83 6.93 4.61 1.52
CA ALA A 83 5.49 4.43 1.65
C ALA A 83 5.14 3.90 3.06
N PHE A 84 5.90 2.94 3.58
CA PHE A 84 5.66 2.36 4.91
C PHE A 84 5.64 3.38 6.04
N ARG A 85 6.49 4.41 5.99
CA ARG A 85 6.48 5.49 6.99
C ARG A 85 5.17 6.26 7.05
N VAL A 86 4.57 6.53 5.88
CA VAL A 86 3.23 7.12 5.82
C VAL A 86 2.20 6.15 6.39
N PHE A 87 2.32 4.86 6.08
CA PHE A 87 1.42 3.83 6.62
C PHE A 87 1.48 3.72 8.16
N ILE A 88 2.66 3.81 8.79
CA ILE A 88 2.79 3.77 10.25
C ILE A 88 1.88 4.83 10.90
N LEU A 89 1.96 6.07 10.41
CA LEU A 89 1.14 7.16 10.92
C LEU A 89 -0.32 6.98 10.53
N MET A 90 -0.61 6.80 9.24
CA MET A 90 -1.97 6.91 8.72
C MET A 90 -2.82 5.68 9.05
N ALA A 91 -2.25 4.48 9.11
CA ALA A 91 -2.98 3.29 9.57
C ALA A 91 -3.39 3.43 11.03
N SER A 92 -2.46 3.86 11.89
CA SER A 92 -2.75 4.13 13.30
C SER A 92 -3.79 5.23 13.46
N ARG A 93 -3.66 6.32 12.69
CA ARG A 93 -4.55 7.49 12.75
C ARG A 93 -5.97 7.14 12.33
N ARG A 94 -6.16 6.31 11.30
CA ARG A 94 -7.49 5.85 10.84
C ARG A 94 -8.31 5.19 11.95
N LEU A 95 -7.66 4.42 12.82
CA LEU A 95 -8.34 3.80 13.97
C LEU A 95 -8.46 4.77 15.15
N LYS A 96 -7.34 5.41 15.53
CA LYS A 96 -7.30 6.25 16.74
C LYS A 96 -8.11 7.55 16.65
N SER A 97 -8.41 8.02 15.44
CA SER A 97 -9.13 9.29 15.22
C SER A 97 -10.60 9.08 14.88
N ASP A 98 -11.09 7.84 14.91
CA ASP A 98 -12.48 7.52 14.66
C ASP A 98 -13.15 7.10 15.97
N ARG A 99 -14.22 7.80 16.34
CA ARG A 99 -14.99 7.50 17.55
C ARG A 99 -15.50 6.06 17.54
N PHE A 100 -15.85 5.53 16.38
CA PHE A 100 -16.42 4.18 16.25
C PHE A 100 -15.39 3.06 16.43
N PHE A 101 -14.10 3.38 16.42
CA PHE A 101 -13.02 2.45 16.80
C PHE A 101 -12.41 2.80 18.17
N THR A 102 -12.93 3.81 18.86
CA THR A 102 -12.43 4.30 20.15
C THR A 102 -13.58 4.45 21.15
N GLU A 103 -14.11 5.66 21.36
CA GLU A 103 -15.10 5.97 22.39
C GLU A 103 -16.43 5.20 22.23
N ASP A 104 -16.88 5.01 21.00
CA ASP A 104 -18.14 4.38 20.63
C ASP A 104 -17.98 2.88 20.29
N TYR A 105 -16.78 2.28 20.43
CA TYR A 105 -16.58 0.83 20.25
C TYR A 105 -17.03 0.04 21.48
N ARG A 106 -18.35 0.00 21.71
CA ARG A 106 -19.00 -0.55 22.92
C ARG A 106 -20.39 -1.10 22.63
N ALA A 107 -20.86 -1.98 23.51
CA ALA A 107 -22.09 -2.75 23.29
C ALA A 107 -23.36 -1.89 23.22
N GLU A 108 -23.39 -0.70 23.82
CA GLU A 108 -24.56 0.19 23.70
C GLU A 108 -24.74 0.73 22.28
N ILE A 109 -23.65 0.82 21.50
CA ILE A 109 -23.66 1.29 20.12
C ILE A 109 -23.77 0.11 19.15
N TYR A 110 -23.00 -0.96 19.39
CA TYR A 110 -22.90 -2.09 18.46
C TYR A 110 -23.79 -3.29 18.82
N THR A 111 -24.40 -3.29 20.00
CA THR A 111 -24.91 -4.49 20.70
C THR A 111 -23.79 -5.46 21.06
N GLN A 112 -23.97 -6.26 22.12
CA GLN A 112 -23.00 -7.31 22.44
C GLN A 112 -22.85 -8.30 21.28
N PHE A 113 -23.98 -8.68 20.66
CA PHE A 113 -23.99 -9.55 19.48
C PHE A 113 -23.17 -8.97 18.31
N GLY A 114 -23.22 -7.66 18.09
CA GLY A 114 -22.46 -7.01 17.02
C GLY A 114 -20.96 -6.96 17.32
N LEU A 115 -20.56 -6.73 18.57
CA LEU A 115 -19.14 -6.82 18.97
C LEU A 115 -18.61 -8.24 18.82
N ASP A 116 -19.36 -9.23 19.32
CA ASP A 116 -19.01 -10.64 19.16
C ASP A 116 -18.89 -11.01 17.67
N TRP A 117 -19.75 -10.44 16.82
CA TRP A 117 -19.63 -10.62 15.38
C TRP A 117 -18.33 -10.03 14.85
N ILE A 118 -17.95 -8.81 15.22
CA ILE A 118 -16.69 -8.20 14.76
C ILE A 118 -15.48 -9.06 15.19
N ASP A 119 -15.42 -9.42 16.46
CA ASP A 119 -14.27 -10.13 17.05
C ASP A 119 -14.08 -11.55 16.48
N ASN A 120 -15.17 -12.19 16.08
CA ASN A 120 -15.15 -13.55 15.52
C ASN A 120 -15.11 -13.59 13.98
N ASN A 121 -14.80 -12.47 13.32
CA ASN A 121 -14.76 -12.39 11.85
C ASN A 121 -13.39 -11.96 11.29
N ASN A 122 -13.00 -12.65 10.23
CA ASN A 122 -11.95 -12.24 9.29
C ASN A 122 -12.37 -12.55 7.84
N MET A 123 -11.53 -12.24 6.85
CA MET A 123 -11.88 -12.46 5.44
C MET A 123 -12.21 -13.93 5.10
N LEU A 124 -11.56 -14.90 5.74
CA LEU A 124 -11.90 -16.33 5.53
C LEU A 124 -13.29 -16.67 6.07
N THR A 125 -13.65 -16.16 7.24
CA THR A 125 -14.99 -16.40 7.82
C THR A 125 -16.08 -15.79 6.94
N VAL A 126 -15.85 -14.60 6.38
CA VAL A 126 -16.78 -13.92 5.47
C VAL A 126 -16.97 -14.75 4.20
N LEU A 127 -15.87 -15.16 3.55
CA LEU A 127 -15.93 -15.98 2.34
C LEU A 127 -16.64 -17.31 2.58
N ARG A 128 -16.32 -18.02 3.67
CA ARG A 128 -16.94 -19.30 3.99
C ARG A 128 -18.44 -19.16 4.30
N ARG A 129 -18.84 -18.07 4.95
CA ARG A 129 -20.24 -17.78 5.28
C ARG A 129 -21.08 -17.54 4.01
N HIS A 130 -20.57 -16.74 3.08
CA HIS A 130 -21.34 -16.27 1.92
C HIS A 130 -21.13 -17.11 0.65
N TYR A 131 -19.99 -17.79 0.54
CA TYR A 131 -19.62 -18.63 -0.59
C TYR A 131 -19.05 -19.98 -0.11
N PRO A 132 -19.89 -20.84 0.51
CA PRO A 132 -19.44 -22.13 1.02
C PRO A 132 -18.86 -23.05 -0.07
N SER A 133 -19.22 -22.82 -1.35
CA SER A 133 -18.63 -23.51 -2.50
C SER A 133 -17.12 -23.28 -2.68
N LEU A 134 -16.55 -22.23 -2.07
CA LEU A 134 -15.11 -21.98 -2.06
C LEU A 134 -14.35 -22.85 -1.05
N SER A 135 -15.04 -23.65 -0.23
CA SER A 135 -14.42 -24.49 0.80
C SER A 135 -13.27 -25.37 0.27
N PRO A 136 -13.38 -25.99 -0.91
CA PRO A 136 -12.23 -26.65 -1.52
C PRO A 136 -11.06 -25.67 -1.71
N ALA A 137 -11.22 -24.51 -2.34
CA ALA A 137 -10.08 -23.61 -2.58
C ALA A 137 -9.43 -23.04 -1.30
N LEU A 138 -10.21 -22.96 -0.20
CA LEU A 138 -9.80 -22.38 1.07
C LEU A 138 -9.28 -23.41 2.11
N PHE A 139 -9.18 -24.69 1.75
CA PHE A 139 -8.70 -25.72 2.66
C PHE A 139 -7.21 -25.52 2.96
N GLY A 140 -6.86 -25.43 4.24
CA GLY A 140 -5.49 -25.18 4.71
C GLY A 140 -4.99 -23.74 4.51
N VAL A 141 -5.83 -22.84 3.99
CA VAL A 141 -5.50 -21.41 3.88
C VAL A 141 -5.76 -20.73 5.22
N GLU A 142 -4.70 -20.20 5.82
CA GLU A 142 -4.75 -19.45 7.09
C GLU A 142 -5.01 -17.94 6.90
N ASN A 143 -4.66 -17.42 5.71
CA ASN A 143 -4.86 -16.03 5.34
C ASN A 143 -5.49 -15.94 3.95
N ALA A 144 -6.69 -15.36 3.84
CA ALA A 144 -7.41 -15.23 2.57
C ALA A 144 -6.68 -14.40 1.50
N PHE A 145 -5.70 -13.59 1.90
CA PHE A 145 -4.91 -12.76 0.98
C PHE A 145 -3.64 -13.46 0.45
N ALA A 146 -3.31 -14.64 0.96
CA ALA A 146 -2.25 -15.48 0.39
C ALA A 146 -2.77 -16.19 -0.88
N PRO A 147 -1.88 -16.67 -1.78
CA PRO A 147 -2.28 -17.47 -2.94
C PRO A 147 -3.08 -18.72 -2.53
N TRP A 148 -4.19 -18.98 -3.21
CA TRP A 148 -5.04 -20.15 -2.94
C TRP A 148 -4.63 -21.33 -3.81
N ARG A 149 -5.00 -22.53 -3.37
CA ARG A 149 -4.84 -23.72 -4.20
C ARG A 149 -5.81 -23.67 -5.38
N LYS A 150 -5.33 -24.07 -6.55
CA LYS A 150 -6.20 -24.29 -7.71
C LYS A 150 -7.07 -25.52 -7.43
N VAL A 151 -8.36 -25.42 -7.71
CA VAL A 151 -9.32 -26.53 -7.62
C VAL A 151 -9.93 -26.71 -8.99
N GLY A 152 -9.81 -27.92 -9.55
CA GLY A 152 -10.16 -28.21 -10.94
C GLY A 152 -8.96 -28.12 -11.89
N ILE A 153 -9.23 -28.34 -13.19
CA ILE A 153 -8.23 -28.36 -14.27
C ILE A 153 -7.82 -26.95 -14.68
#